data_AF-A0A2W6P7M3-F1
#
_entry.id   AF-A0A2W6P7M3-F1
#
_cell.length_a   1.000
_cell.length_b   1.000
_cell.length_c   1.000
_cell.angle_alpha   90.00
_cell.angle_beta   90.00
_cell.angle_gamma   90.00
#
_symmetry.space_group_name_H-M   'P 1'
#
loop_
_entity.id
_entity.type
_entity.pdbx_description
1 polymer ?
#
loop_
_entity_poly.entity_id
_entity_poly.type
_entity_poly.pdbx_seq_one_letter_code
_entity_poly.pdbx_strand_id
1 'polypeptide(L)' 'MAFDDLRSFLQALDDHGQLLKISEEVNAEPDLAAAANATGRIGDGAPALWFD' A
#
# COMPACT_ATOMS: atom_id res chain seq x y z
N MET A 1 -11.11 5.68 -18.09
CA MET A 1 -10.35 4.76 -17.23
C MET A 1 -11.31 4.22 -16.18
N ALA A 2 -11.05 3.08 -15.54
CA ALA A 2 -11.98 2.54 -14.52
C ALA A 2 -12.06 3.39 -13.24
N PHE A 3 -11.04 4.24 -13.01
CA PHE A 3 -10.94 5.16 -11.88
C PHE A 3 -10.54 6.55 -12.38
N ASP A 4 -11.03 7.58 -11.72
CA ASP A 4 -10.84 8.99 -12.13
C ASP A 4 -9.53 9.59 -11.62
N ASP A 5 -9.04 9.12 -10.47
CA ASP A 5 -7.77 9.54 -9.88
C ASP A 5 -7.16 8.45 -8.97
N LEU A 6 -5.95 8.72 -8.46
CA LEU A 6 -5.27 7.83 -7.53
C LEU A 6 -6.08 7.60 -6.25
N ARG A 7 -6.78 8.63 -5.75
CA ARG A 7 -7.57 8.52 -4.52
C ARG A 7 -8.75 7.54 -4.70
N SER A 8 -9.42 7.61 -5.84
CA SER A 8 -10.51 6.73 -6.24
C SER A 8 -10.03 5.30 -6.42
N PHE A 9 -8.83 5.13 -6.99
CA PHE A 9 -8.21 3.81 -7.09
C PHE A 9 -7.84 3.21 -5.72
N LEU A 10 -7.26 4.00 -4.83
CA LEU A 10 -6.91 3.55 -3.47
C LEU A 10 -8.15 3.23 -2.63
N GLN A 11 -9.25 3.98 -2.81
CA GLN A 11 -10.52 3.64 -2.16
C GLN A 11 -11.04 2.27 -2.63
N ALA A 12 -10.95 1.96 -3.92
CA ALA A 12 -11.34 0.65 -4.41
C ALA A 12 -10.45 -0.47 -3.83
N LEU A 13 -9.14 -0.25 -3.67
CA LEU A 13 -8.27 -1.22 -3.02
C LEU A 13 -8.66 -1.43 -1.54
N ASP A 14 -9.04 -0.37 -0.83
CA ASP A 14 -9.53 -0.45 0.55
C ASP A 14 -10.83 -1.25 0.63
N ASP A 15 -11.81 -0.96 -0.23
CA ASP A 15 -13.12 -1.63 -0.30
C ASP A 15 -12.98 -3.13 -0.61
N HIS A 16 -11.95 -3.52 -1.37
CA HIS A 16 -11.65 -4.91 -1.70
C HIS A 16 -10.66 -5.59 -0.74
N GLY A 17 -10.21 -4.91 0.33
CA GLY A 17 -9.27 -5.46 1.31
C GLY A 17 -7.85 -5.67 0.77
N GLN A 18 -7.49 -4.96 -0.29
CA GLN A 18 -6.18 -5.02 -0.96
C GLN A 18 -5.27 -3.84 -0.58
N LEU A 19 -5.69 -2.99 0.37
CA LEU A 19 -4.91 -1.88 0.90
C LEU A 19 -4.59 -2.10 2.38
N LEU A 20 -3.31 -2.09 2.73
CA LEU A 20 -2.83 -2.12 4.11
C LEU A 20 -2.42 -0.70 4.54
N LYS A 21 -3.14 -0.15 5.51
CA LYS A 21 -2.85 1.16 6.10
C LYS A 21 -1.96 1.00 7.33
N ILE A 22 -0.86 1.74 7.34
CA ILE A 22 0.15 1.74 8.39
C ILE A 22 0.14 3.15 9.00
N SER A 23 -0.38 3.26 10.21
CA SER A 23 -0.44 4.51 10.98
C SER A 23 0.64 4.60 12.07
N GLU A 24 1.50 3.58 12.18
CA GLU A 24 2.69 3.62 13.02
C GLU A 24 3.73 4.55 12.39
N GLU A 25 4.38 5.38 13.21
CA GLU A 25 5.46 6.24 12.76
C GLU A 25 6.66 5.39 12.35
N VAL A 26 7.12 5.56 11.11
CA VAL A 26 8.26 4.85 10.54
C VAL A 26 9.32 5.83 10.09
N ASN A 27 10.59 5.41 10.13
CA ASN A 27 11.66 6.20 9.54
C ASN A 27 11.57 6.08 8.01
N ALA A 28 11.59 7.22 7.32
CA ALA A 28 11.54 7.22 5.85
C ALA A 28 12.63 6.30 5.24
N GLU A 29 13.83 6.32 5.82
CA GLU A 29 14.85 5.31 5.58
C GLU A 29 15.31 4.73 6.92
N PRO A 30 15.42 3.40 7.06
CA PRO A 30 15.31 2.37 6.01
C PRO A 30 13.91 1.75 5.83
N ASP A 31 12.92 2.16 6.63
CA ASP A 31 11.71 1.36 6.87
C ASP A 31 10.79 1.29 5.63
N LEU A 32 10.64 2.38 4.88
CA LEU A 32 9.83 2.39 3.66
C LEU A 32 10.36 1.43 2.59
N ALA A 33 11.69 1.42 2.39
CA ALA A 33 12.32 0.54 1.43
C ALA A 33 12.20 -0.93 1.85
N ALA A 34 12.32 -1.22 3.15
CA ALA A 34 12.15 -2.56 3.70
C ALA A 34 10.70 -3.05 3.52
N ALA A 35 9.70 -2.21 3.80
CA ALA A 35 8.28 -2.55 3.63
C ALA A 35 7.93 -2.80 2.16
N ALA A 36 8.43 -1.97 1.25
CA ALA A 36 8.26 -2.18 -0.20
C ALA A 36 8.92 -3.49 -0.66
N ASN A 37 10.13 -3.79 -0.18
CA ASN A 37 10.82 -5.03 -0.48
C ASN A 37 10.04 -6.26 0.01
N ALA A 38 9.59 -6.23 1.26
CA ALA A 38 8.81 -7.31 1.86
C ALA A 38 7.52 -7.57 1.07
N THR A 39 6.79 -6.51 0.71
CA THR A 39 5.58 -6.60 -0.12
C THR A 39 5.87 -7.21 -1.49
N GLY A 40 6.95 -6.79 -2.15
CA GLY A 40 7.37 -7.38 -3.43
C GLY A 40 7.74 -8.86 -3.35
N ARG A 41 8.13 -9.35 -2.16
CA ARG A 41 8.45 -10.78 -1.92
C ARG A 41 7.22 -11.63 -1.59
N ILE A 42 6.11 -11.03 -1.17
CA ILE A 42 4.83 -11.74 -0.97
C ILE A 42 4.30 -12.27 -2.30
N GLY A 43 4.57 -11.56 -3.41
CA GLY A 43 4.19 -11.97 -4.76
C GLY A 43 2.73 -11.62 -5.09
N ASP A 44 2.10 -12.45 -5.91
CA ASP A 44 0.72 -12.21 -6.34
C ASP A 44 -0.24 -12.20 -5.13
N GLY A 45 -1.00 -11.11 -5.01
CA GLY A 45 -1.92 -10.89 -3.89
C GLY A 45 -1.34 -10.08 -2.73
N ALA A 46 -0.11 -9.57 -2.85
CA ALA A 46 0.43 -8.60 -1.90
C ALA A 46 -0.45 -7.32 -1.84
N PRO A 47 -0.74 -6.78 -0.64
CA PRO A 47 -1.52 -5.56 -0.53
C PRO A 47 -0.70 -4.34 -0.98
N ALA A 48 -1.38 -3.30 -1.44
CA ALA A 48 -0.79 -1.97 -1.51
C ALA A 48 -0.52 -1.45 -0.09
N LEU A 49 0.54 -0.67 0.08
CA LEU A 49 0.88 -0.04 1.36
C LEU A 49 0.48 1.44 1.33
N TRP A 50 -0.17 1.91 2.39
CA TRP A 50 -0.44 3.32 2.65
C TRP A 50 0.14 3.69 4.01
N PHE A 51 1.04 4.68 4.04
CA PHE A 51 1.58 5.26 5.26
C PHE A 51 0.93 6.63 5.47
N ASP A 52 0.44 6.91 6.68
CA ASP A 52 -0.19 8.20 7.04
C ASP A 52 0.81 9.37 7.18
#